data_AF-A0A9P4PGJ6-F1
#
_entry.id   AF-A0A9P4PGJ6-F1
#
_cell.length_a   1.000
_cell.length_b   1.000
_cell.length_c   1.000
_cell.angle_alpha   90.00
_cell.angle_beta   90.00
_cell.angle_gamma   90.00
#
_symmetry.space_group_name_H-M   'P 1'
#
loop_
_entity.id
_entity.type
_entity.pdbx_description
1 polymer ?
#
loop_
_entity_poly.entity_id
_entity_poly.type
_entity_poly.pdbx_seq_one_letter_code
_entity_poly.pdbx_strand_id
1 'polypeptide(L)'
;MPSHPRDQPPKALSMGFQDFTSIIFLRGLLRAWRFGSSFELTIRKPYNNRNDQNNCAIFIPFSTHTSGIVESSNNSRADSRQYRDGSVVGINIQDFSRIVTQELVDDAAGLQRIKEYLVDLPAGIPFIWQNYVGGVARNVATDATAVHPAWRRAFAFIDVVDFGSWEGPTAAQNASFTALVANMTEVFGPAAYYNEAYHEEQWQNSFFGSNYGRLLKIKKSVDPKGVFSCRMCVGSEKGF
;
A
#
# COMPACT_ATOMS: atom_id res chain seq x y z
N MET A 1 -3.27 66.81 31.36
CA MET A 1 -1.93 66.74 30.71
C MET A 1 -0.97 66.17 31.75
N PRO A 2 -0.06 65.23 31.44
CA PRO A 2 0.67 65.07 30.17
C PRO A 2 0.69 63.61 29.62
N SER A 3 0.57 63.46 28.29
CA SER A 3 1.61 62.99 27.33
C SER A 3 1.87 61.48 27.27
N HIS A 4 1.31 60.85 26.22
CA HIS A 4 1.77 59.59 25.63
C HIS A 4 3.27 59.60 25.31
N PRO A 5 3.98 58.47 25.53
CA PRO A 5 5.11 58.08 24.71
C PRO A 5 4.70 57.05 23.67
N ARG A 6 5.29 57.21 22.48
CA ARG A 6 5.12 56.45 21.24
C ARG A 6 5.86 55.10 21.25
N ASP A 7 5.40 54.24 20.36
CA ASP A 7 5.88 52.91 19.97
C ASP A 7 7.41 52.70 19.92
N GLN A 8 7.83 51.55 20.47
CA GLN A 8 8.98 50.75 20.03
C GLN A 8 8.64 49.25 20.21
N PRO A 9 8.73 48.39 19.18
CA PRO A 9 9.01 46.95 19.36
C PRO A 9 10.53 46.71 19.22
N PRO A 10 11.14 45.53 19.51
CA PRO A 10 10.75 44.35 20.30
C PRO A 10 11.85 43.92 21.31
N LYS A 11 11.61 42.85 22.09
CA LYS A 11 12.67 41.88 22.45
C LYS A 11 12.14 40.48 22.20
N ALA A 12 12.56 39.90 21.08
CA ALA A 12 12.42 38.48 20.81
C ALA A 12 13.34 37.70 21.76
N LEU A 13 12.77 36.81 22.58
CA LEU A 13 13.53 35.72 23.17
C LEU A 13 13.70 34.65 22.10
N SER A 14 14.92 34.50 21.59
CA SER A 14 15.28 33.35 20.76
C SER A 14 15.41 32.11 21.66
N MET A 15 14.42 31.22 21.61
CA MET A 15 14.65 29.81 21.89
C MET A 15 14.46 29.06 20.58
N GLY A 16 15.55 28.49 20.09
CA GLY A 16 15.62 27.82 18.81
C GLY A 16 14.64 26.64 18.73
N PHE A 17 13.95 26.55 17.61
CA PHE A 17 13.35 25.32 17.14
C PHE A 17 14.47 24.31 16.90
N GLN A 18 14.44 23.20 17.62
CA GLN A 18 15.17 21.99 17.23
C GLN A 18 14.17 20.98 16.69
N ASP A 19 14.45 20.56 15.47
CA ASP A 19 13.76 19.56 14.68
C ASP A 19 13.60 18.23 15.43
N PHE A 20 12.40 17.66 15.40
CA PHE A 20 12.17 16.25 15.74
C PHE A 20 11.80 15.49 14.47
N THR A 21 12.80 15.24 13.62
CA THR A 21 12.75 14.23 12.57
C THR A 21 13.21 12.92 13.19
N SER A 22 12.30 12.05 13.62
CA SER A 22 12.65 10.68 14.01
C SER A 22 12.46 9.75 12.81
N ILE A 23 13.51 9.59 12.03
CA ILE A 23 13.67 8.53 11.02
C ILE A 23 14.50 7.42 11.66
N ILE A 24 13.97 6.21 11.77
CA ILE A 24 14.72 5.02 12.20
C ILE A 24 15.23 4.30 10.96
N PHE A 25 16.55 4.35 10.74
CA PHE A 25 17.30 3.48 9.82
C PHE A 25 18.09 2.46 10.65
N LEU A 26 18.07 1.17 10.27
CA LEU A 26 19.22 0.24 10.29
C LEU A 26 18.78 -1.23 10.10
N ARG A 27 19.24 -1.88 9.02
CA ARG A 27 20.37 -2.83 9.09
C ARG A 27 20.69 -3.45 7.72
N GLY A 28 21.79 -3.00 7.11
CA GLY A 28 22.66 -3.83 6.30
C GLY A 28 23.83 -4.29 7.16
N LEU A 29 23.65 -5.35 7.94
CA LEU A 29 24.68 -6.12 8.67
C LEU A 29 23.97 -7.21 9.50
N LEU A 30 23.44 -8.24 8.83
CA LEU A 30 22.65 -9.32 9.45
C LEU A 30 23.00 -10.69 8.85
N ARG A 31 24.28 -11.09 8.95
CA ARG A 31 24.63 -12.53 8.98
C ARG A 31 25.55 -12.93 10.13
N ALA A 32 25.96 -12.01 10.99
CA ALA A 32 26.74 -12.34 12.18
C ALA A 32 26.17 -11.59 13.38
N TRP A 33 25.17 -12.19 14.04
CA TRP A 33 24.89 -12.10 15.49
C TRP A 33 23.47 -12.61 15.74
N ARG A 34 23.33 -13.93 15.93
CA ARG A 34 22.20 -14.49 16.66
C ARG A 34 22.51 -14.29 18.14
N PHE A 35 21.88 -13.32 18.80
CA PHE A 35 21.52 -13.36 20.23
C PHE A 35 20.65 -12.13 20.56
N GLY A 36 19.37 -12.36 20.85
CA GLY A 36 18.64 -11.61 21.88
C GLY A 36 18.14 -10.18 21.61
N SER A 37 17.63 -9.83 20.44
CA SER A 37 16.94 -8.53 20.27
C SER A 37 15.68 -8.67 19.43
N SER A 38 14.51 -8.51 20.09
CA SER A 38 13.20 -8.43 19.45
C SER A 38 13.13 -7.17 18.58
N PHE A 39 12.80 -7.32 17.30
CA PHE A 39 12.48 -6.19 16.42
C PHE A 39 10.98 -5.89 16.54
N GLU A 40 10.62 -4.64 16.80
CA GLU A 40 9.22 -4.21 16.89
C GLU A 40 8.83 -3.37 15.67
N LEU A 41 8.17 -3.99 14.69
CA LEU A 41 7.51 -3.26 13.61
C LEU A 41 6.27 -2.55 14.17
N THR A 42 6.24 -1.21 14.10
CA THR A 42 5.09 -0.42 14.57
C THR A 42 4.26 0.08 13.39
N ILE A 43 3.06 -0.46 13.21
CA ILE A 43 2.06 0.07 12.26
C ILE A 43 1.18 1.06 13.03
N ARG A 44 1.21 2.35 12.66
CA ARG A 44 0.41 3.41 13.32
C ARG A 44 -0.78 3.82 12.47
N LYS A 45 -1.87 4.25 13.11
CA LYS A 45 -3.02 4.86 12.43
C LYS A 45 -2.58 6.16 11.72
N PRO A 46 -3.05 6.43 10.49
CA PRO A 46 -2.77 7.71 9.84
C PRO A 46 -3.38 8.86 10.67
N TYR A 47 -2.59 9.92 10.88
CA TYR A 47 -2.99 11.10 11.64
C TYR A 47 -4.04 11.89 10.84
N ASN A 48 -5.24 12.01 11.39
CA ASN A 48 -6.36 12.69 10.73
C ASN A 48 -6.33 14.19 11.05
N ASN A 49 -5.45 14.96 10.40
CA ASN A 49 -5.51 16.41 10.40
C ASN A 49 -5.85 16.89 8.99
N ARG A 50 -6.95 17.63 8.84
CA ARG A 50 -7.55 18.01 7.55
C ARG A 50 -6.65 18.90 6.65
N ASN A 51 -5.45 19.25 7.10
CA ASN A 51 -4.57 20.21 6.43
C ASN A 51 -3.22 19.66 5.94
N ASP A 52 -2.88 18.38 6.20
CA ASP A 52 -1.66 17.78 5.65
C ASP A 52 -2.01 16.70 4.62
N GLN A 53 -1.84 17.01 3.34
CA GLN A 53 -1.97 16.05 2.23
C GLN A 53 -0.75 15.12 2.09
N ASN A 54 0.08 15.00 3.12
CA ASN A 54 1.26 14.13 3.10
C ASN A 54 0.85 12.70 3.49
N ASN A 55 0.20 12.02 2.54
CA ASN A 55 -0.06 10.59 2.64
C ASN A 55 1.28 9.84 2.53
N CYS A 56 1.74 9.24 3.63
CA CYS A 56 2.89 8.33 3.61
C CYS A 56 2.48 7.01 2.94
N ALA A 57 2.92 6.82 1.69
CA ALA A 57 3.22 5.49 1.17
C ALA A 57 4.55 5.05 1.78
N ILE A 58 4.56 3.94 2.52
CA ILE A 58 5.82 3.34 2.98
C ILE A 58 6.30 2.44 1.83
N PHE A 59 7.32 2.90 1.11
CA PHE A 59 8.04 2.12 0.12
C PHE A 59 9.34 1.62 0.78
N ILE A 60 9.49 0.31 0.99
CA ILE A 60 10.74 -0.29 1.50
C ILE A 60 11.41 -1.01 0.33
N PRO A 61 12.30 -0.34 -0.43
CA PRO A 61 13.06 -1.00 -1.48
C PRO A 61 14.14 -1.89 -0.86
N PHE A 62 14.12 -3.18 -1.16
CA PHE A 62 15.29 -4.05 -0.98
C PHE A 62 16.11 -4.04 -2.28
N SER A 63 17.18 -3.23 -2.33
CA SER A 63 18.19 -3.31 -3.39
C SER A 63 19.46 -3.94 -2.85
N THR A 64 19.83 -5.11 -3.37
CA THR A 64 21.18 -5.65 -3.25
C THR A 64 22.01 -5.26 -4.49
N HIS A 65 22.16 -3.97 -4.77
CA HIS A 65 23.24 -3.48 -5.64
C HIS A 65 23.81 -2.17 -5.11
N THR A 66 25.02 -2.29 -4.56
CA THR A 66 26.10 -1.29 -4.41
C THR A 66 25.77 0.20 -4.62
N SER A 67 25.91 0.95 -3.52
CA SER A 67 26.28 2.39 -3.43
C SER A 67 25.34 3.41 -4.08
N GLY A 68 24.48 4.03 -3.26
CA GLY A 68 23.76 5.25 -3.62
C GLY A 68 22.90 5.75 -2.46
N ILE A 69 23.39 6.74 -1.74
CA ILE A 69 22.69 7.45 -0.66
C ILE A 69 21.50 8.21 -1.26
N VAL A 70 20.29 8.03 -0.72
CA VAL A 70 19.19 8.99 -0.91
C VAL A 70 18.74 9.48 0.45
N GLU A 71 19.40 10.54 0.92
CA GLU A 71 18.88 11.42 1.96
C GLU A 71 17.71 12.21 1.36
N SER A 72 16.53 12.13 1.98
CA SER A 72 15.49 13.15 1.78
C SER A 72 15.66 14.22 2.86
N SER A 73 16.66 15.10 2.68
CA SER A 73 16.78 16.30 3.50
C SER A 73 16.00 17.45 2.84
N ASN A 74 15.00 17.94 3.56
CA ASN A 74 14.35 19.21 3.27
C ASN A 74 15.37 20.33 3.53
N ASN A 75 15.97 20.93 2.51
CA ASN A 75 16.38 22.33 2.61
C ASN A 75 16.45 23.04 1.25
N SER A 76 16.12 24.33 1.32
CA SER A 76 15.81 25.28 0.28
C SER A 76 16.89 25.55 -0.78
N ARG A 77 16.40 25.76 -2.02
CA ARG A 77 16.95 26.65 -3.06
C ARG A 77 18.44 26.46 -3.42
N ALA A 78 18.71 25.51 -4.32
CA ALA A 78 19.51 25.69 -5.55
C ALA A 78 20.02 24.33 -6.05
N ASP A 79 19.21 23.60 -6.81
CA ASP A 79 19.74 22.74 -7.87
C ASP A 79 18.68 22.56 -8.98
N SER A 80 18.56 23.60 -9.80
CA SER A 80 17.76 23.56 -11.02
C SER A 80 18.58 22.93 -12.14
N ARG A 81 18.66 21.60 -12.20
CA ARG A 81 18.79 20.75 -13.42
C ARG A 81 19.14 19.26 -13.20
N GLN A 82 18.72 18.60 -12.11
CA GLN A 82 18.53 17.15 -12.18
C GLN A 82 17.15 16.83 -12.74
N TYR A 83 17.09 16.61 -14.06
CA TYR A 83 16.02 15.82 -14.66
C TYR A 83 16.09 14.46 -13.94
N ARG A 84 15.25 14.26 -12.92
CA ARG A 84 15.08 12.94 -12.30
C ARG A 84 14.63 12.03 -13.43
N ASP A 85 15.42 11.01 -13.75
CA ASP A 85 14.94 9.91 -14.60
C ASP A 85 13.55 9.54 -14.11
N GLY A 86 12.59 9.50 -15.04
CA GLY A 86 11.23 9.10 -14.71
C GLY A 86 11.24 7.72 -14.04
N SER A 87 10.26 7.45 -13.18
CA SER A 87 10.06 6.10 -12.65
C SER A 87 10.04 5.09 -13.79
N VAL A 88 10.82 4.01 -13.66
CA VAL A 88 10.87 2.94 -14.65
C VAL A 88 9.46 2.34 -14.78
N VAL A 89 8.85 2.53 -15.95
CA VAL A 89 7.57 1.92 -16.36
C VAL A 89 7.82 1.01 -17.58
N GLY A 90 6.84 0.17 -17.94
CA GLY A 90 7.02 -0.81 -19.02
C GLY A 90 7.77 -2.07 -18.60
N ILE A 91 7.77 -2.36 -17.30
CA ILE A 91 8.26 -3.61 -16.71
C ILE A 91 7.11 -4.58 -16.50
N ASN A 92 7.37 -5.87 -16.70
CA ASN A 92 6.39 -6.90 -16.40
C ASN A 92 6.40 -7.19 -14.90
N ILE A 93 5.21 -7.20 -14.31
CA ILE A 93 5.02 -7.51 -12.90
C ILE A 93 3.90 -8.54 -12.73
N GLN A 94 4.11 -9.47 -11.81
CA GLN A 94 3.01 -10.20 -11.19
C GLN A 94 2.68 -9.47 -9.90
N ASP A 95 1.62 -8.68 -9.94
CA ASP A 95 1.15 -7.90 -8.81
C ASP A 95 -0.05 -8.60 -8.15
N PHE A 96 -0.18 -8.47 -6.84
CA PHE A 96 -1.38 -8.90 -6.13
C PHE A 96 -1.58 -8.12 -4.84
N SER A 97 -2.85 -7.91 -4.53
CA SER A 97 -3.27 -7.05 -3.44
C SER A 97 -4.16 -7.78 -2.43
N ARG A 98 -4.13 -7.33 -1.18
CA ARG A 98 -5.15 -7.67 -0.16
C ARG A 98 -5.56 -6.47 0.66
N ILE A 99 -6.85 -6.42 1.01
CA ILE A 99 -7.39 -5.38 1.88
C ILE A 99 -7.02 -5.68 3.33
N VAL A 100 -6.31 -4.75 3.97
CA VAL A 100 -6.03 -4.81 5.39
C VAL A 100 -7.21 -4.19 6.13
N THR A 101 -7.98 -5.02 6.84
CA THR A 101 -9.14 -4.52 7.59
C THR A 101 -8.73 -3.85 8.90
N GLN A 102 -9.55 -2.91 9.37
CA GLN A 102 -9.37 -2.25 10.66
C GLN A 102 -9.41 -3.26 11.80
N GLU A 103 -10.29 -4.26 11.69
CA GLU A 103 -10.42 -5.31 12.70
C GLU A 103 -9.15 -6.16 12.81
N LEU A 104 -8.48 -6.44 11.69
CA LEU A 104 -7.23 -7.22 11.69
C LEU A 104 -6.09 -6.45 12.36
N VAL A 105 -6.06 -5.12 12.22
CA VAL A 105 -5.02 -4.25 12.81
C VAL A 105 -5.28 -3.98 14.28
N ASP A 106 -6.55 -3.85 14.70
CA ASP A 106 -6.90 -3.59 16.10
C ASP A 106 -6.84 -4.87 16.97
N ASP A 107 -6.87 -6.07 16.36
CA ASP A 107 -6.64 -7.36 17.05
C ASP A 107 -5.14 -7.63 17.24
N ALA A 108 -4.70 -7.92 18.47
CA ALA A 108 -3.29 -8.15 18.77
C ALA A 108 -2.72 -9.37 18.03
N ALA A 109 -3.49 -10.44 17.90
CA ALA A 109 -3.07 -11.64 17.18
C ALA A 109 -3.03 -11.38 15.66
N GLY A 110 -4.04 -10.68 15.12
CA GLY A 110 -4.07 -10.21 13.74
C GLY A 110 -2.88 -9.34 13.37
N LEU A 111 -2.60 -8.33 14.20
CA LEU A 111 -1.45 -7.46 14.04
C LEU A 111 -0.14 -8.24 14.07
N GLN A 112 -0.02 -9.24 14.94
CA GLN A 112 1.16 -10.12 14.98
C GLN A 112 1.31 -10.92 13.68
N ARG A 113 0.23 -11.51 13.14
CA ARG A 113 0.26 -12.20 11.83
C ARG A 113 0.69 -11.28 10.69
N ILE A 114 0.24 -10.03 10.68
CA ILE A 114 0.69 -9.03 9.69
C ILE A 114 2.20 -8.83 9.80
N LYS A 115 2.73 -8.63 11.01
CA LYS A 115 4.17 -8.41 11.22
C LYS A 115 4.99 -9.61 10.76
N GLU A 116 4.57 -10.82 11.12
CA GLU A 116 5.23 -12.06 10.72
C GLU A 116 5.25 -12.20 9.21
N TYR A 117 4.09 -12.02 8.54
CA TYR A 117 4.00 -12.04 7.09
C TYR A 117 4.99 -11.09 6.42
N LEU A 118 5.06 -9.83 6.88
CA LEU A 118 5.95 -8.81 6.30
C LEU A 118 7.43 -9.13 6.50
N VAL A 119 7.80 -9.75 7.63
CA VAL A 119 9.19 -10.14 7.92
C VAL A 119 9.58 -11.41 7.16
N ASP A 120 8.62 -12.30 6.90
CA ASP A 120 8.83 -13.59 6.23
C ASP A 120 8.72 -13.50 4.69
N LEU A 121 8.40 -12.32 4.14
CA LEU A 121 8.43 -12.10 2.69
C LEU A 121 9.82 -12.48 2.12
N PRO A 122 9.87 -13.22 1.00
CA PRO A 122 11.13 -13.60 0.39
C PRO A 122 12.00 -12.39 0.04
N ALA A 123 13.31 -12.53 0.18
CA ALA A 123 14.25 -11.48 -0.20
C ALA A 123 14.08 -11.11 -1.68
N GLY A 124 13.96 -9.81 -1.97
CA GLY A 124 13.77 -9.28 -3.32
C GLY A 124 12.31 -9.11 -3.75
N ILE A 125 11.35 -9.57 -2.93
CA ILE A 125 9.92 -9.31 -3.13
C ILE A 125 9.52 -8.07 -2.33
N PRO A 126 9.32 -6.89 -2.96
CA PRO A 126 8.81 -5.73 -2.25
C PRO A 126 7.32 -5.87 -1.93
N PHE A 127 6.88 -5.04 -0.98
CA PHE A 127 5.48 -4.76 -0.78
C PHE A 127 5.25 -3.23 -0.75
N ILE A 128 4.02 -2.84 -1.05
CA ILE A 128 3.53 -1.47 -0.95
C ILE A 128 2.42 -1.44 0.08
N TRP A 129 2.53 -0.56 1.06
CA TRP A 129 1.46 -0.33 2.03
C TRP A 129 0.69 0.95 1.66
N GLN A 130 -0.57 0.81 1.26
CA GLN A 130 -1.40 1.90 0.75
C GLN A 130 -2.46 2.35 1.77
N ASN A 131 -2.33 3.59 2.25
CA ASN A 131 -3.17 4.18 3.29
C ASN A 131 -4.30 5.10 2.78
N TYR A 132 -4.59 5.08 1.47
CA TYR A 132 -5.58 5.98 0.83
C TYR A 132 -7.03 5.49 0.97
N VAL A 133 -7.37 4.90 2.12
CA VAL A 133 -8.66 4.21 2.35
C VAL A 133 -9.33 4.65 3.65
N GLY A 134 -10.56 4.18 3.86
CA GLY A 134 -11.31 4.47 5.07
C GLY A 134 -11.97 5.85 5.05
N GLY A 135 -12.01 6.53 6.19
CA GLY A 135 -12.68 7.82 6.34
C GLY A 135 -14.15 7.78 5.91
N VAL A 136 -14.58 8.78 5.12
CA VAL A 136 -15.98 8.89 4.64
C VAL A 136 -16.42 7.70 3.79
N ALA A 137 -15.50 6.99 3.14
CA ALA A 137 -15.83 5.81 2.35
C ALA A 137 -16.42 4.68 3.22
N ARG A 138 -16.13 4.66 4.53
CA ARG A 138 -16.73 3.69 5.48
C ARG A 138 -18.22 3.91 5.70
N ASN A 139 -18.72 5.13 5.48
CA ASN A 139 -20.13 5.50 5.70
C ASN A 139 -21.03 5.17 4.50
N VAL A 140 -20.47 4.72 3.38
CA VAL A 140 -21.23 4.30 2.20
C VAL A 140 -21.71 2.88 2.42
N ALA A 141 -22.99 2.58 2.18
CA ALA A 141 -23.48 1.20 2.29
C ALA A 141 -22.68 0.25 1.36
N THR A 142 -22.56 -1.02 1.78
CA THR A 142 -21.73 -2.02 1.10
C THR A 142 -22.26 -2.40 -0.29
N ASP A 143 -23.55 -2.18 -0.54
CA ASP A 143 -24.28 -2.49 -1.77
C ASP A 143 -24.64 -1.24 -2.59
N ALA A 144 -24.41 -0.04 -2.06
CA ALA A 144 -24.68 1.22 -2.76
C ALA A 144 -23.81 1.40 -4.02
N THR A 145 -22.60 0.84 -4.04
CA THR A 145 -21.67 0.93 -5.19
C THR A 145 -21.21 -0.46 -5.65
N ALA A 146 -20.41 -0.51 -6.71
CA ALA A 146 -19.81 -1.76 -7.21
C ALA A 146 -18.59 -2.22 -6.39
N VAL A 147 -18.06 -1.35 -5.52
CA VAL A 147 -16.83 -1.58 -4.75
C VAL A 147 -17.03 -2.74 -3.77
N HIS A 148 -16.02 -3.60 -3.61
CA HIS A 148 -16.06 -4.73 -2.69
C HIS A 148 -16.42 -4.28 -1.25
N PRO A 149 -17.32 -4.98 -0.53
CA PRO A 149 -17.75 -4.58 0.82
C PRO A 149 -16.61 -4.37 1.84
N ALA A 150 -15.52 -5.14 1.72
CA ALA A 150 -14.35 -5.04 2.61
C ALA A 150 -13.73 -3.63 2.64
N TRP A 151 -13.83 -2.84 1.56
CA TRP A 151 -13.33 -1.46 1.54
C TRP A 151 -14.00 -0.56 2.60
N ARG A 152 -15.22 -0.89 3.05
CA ARG A 152 -15.91 -0.16 4.13
C ARG A 152 -15.25 -0.35 5.50
N ARG A 153 -14.44 -1.39 5.64
CA ARG A 153 -13.70 -1.71 6.86
C ARG A 153 -12.18 -1.61 6.66
N ALA A 154 -11.71 -1.12 5.51
CA ALA A 154 -10.29 -1.05 5.22
C ALA A 154 -9.58 -0.02 6.13
N PHE A 155 -8.45 -0.46 6.69
CA PHE A 155 -7.43 0.40 7.30
C PHE A 155 -6.38 0.80 6.28
N ALA A 156 -5.97 -0.17 5.46
CA ALA A 156 -5.06 -0.01 4.34
C ALA A 156 -5.40 -1.08 3.29
N PHE A 157 -4.68 -1.09 2.20
CA PHE A 157 -4.46 -2.31 1.43
C PHE A 157 -2.96 -2.45 1.16
N ILE A 158 -2.54 -3.68 0.90
CA ILE A 158 -1.15 -4.01 0.67
C ILE A 158 -1.04 -4.70 -0.68
N ASP A 159 0.00 -4.35 -1.42
CA ASP A 159 0.35 -4.95 -2.70
C ASP A 159 1.71 -5.61 -2.58
N VAL A 160 1.87 -6.76 -3.21
CA VAL A 160 3.12 -7.49 -3.26
C VAL A 160 3.44 -7.76 -4.72
N VAL A 161 4.65 -7.40 -5.11
CA VAL A 161 5.06 -7.37 -6.52
C VAL A 161 6.17 -8.38 -6.73
N ASP A 162 5.98 -9.31 -7.66
CA ASP A 162 7.06 -10.14 -8.20
C ASP A 162 7.44 -9.60 -9.59
N PHE A 163 8.71 -9.20 -9.75
CA PHE A 163 9.19 -8.62 -11.00
C PHE A 163 9.54 -9.72 -12.00
N GLY A 164 8.95 -9.63 -13.18
CA GLY A 164 9.12 -10.59 -14.26
C GLY A 164 10.05 -10.10 -15.37
N SER A 165 10.51 -11.04 -16.19
CA SER A 165 11.18 -10.70 -17.44
C SER A 165 10.17 -10.33 -18.53
N TRP A 166 10.66 -9.81 -19.66
CA TRP A 166 9.82 -9.41 -20.78
C TRP A 166 9.09 -10.60 -21.42
N GLU A 167 9.70 -11.78 -21.39
CA GLU A 167 9.19 -13.03 -21.95
C GLU A 167 7.98 -13.59 -21.17
N GLY A 168 7.69 -13.02 -20.00
CA GLY A 168 6.62 -13.46 -19.10
C GLY A 168 7.12 -14.43 -18.01
N PRO A 169 6.26 -14.75 -17.03
CA PRO A 169 6.65 -15.57 -15.90
C PRO A 169 6.81 -17.04 -16.30
N THR A 170 7.90 -17.65 -15.83
CA THR A 170 8.11 -19.10 -15.93
C THR A 170 7.09 -19.87 -15.07
N ALA A 171 6.95 -21.18 -15.32
CA ALA A 171 6.09 -22.03 -14.49
C ALA A 171 6.49 -22.02 -13.00
N ALA A 172 7.79 -21.95 -12.70
CA ALA A 172 8.29 -21.87 -11.33
C ALA A 172 7.96 -20.53 -10.66
N GLN A 173 8.04 -19.42 -11.41
CA GLN A 173 7.59 -18.11 -10.93
C GLN A 173 6.10 -18.10 -10.67
N ASN A 174 5.28 -18.62 -11.58
CA ASN A 174 3.84 -18.74 -11.36
C ASN A 174 3.50 -19.58 -10.13
N ALA A 175 4.18 -20.70 -9.90
CA ALA A 175 3.98 -21.51 -8.69
C ALA A 175 4.36 -20.76 -7.40
N SER A 176 5.46 -20.00 -7.44
CA SER A 176 5.91 -19.17 -6.32
C SER A 176 4.93 -18.03 -6.04
N PHE A 177 4.45 -17.36 -7.09
CA PHE A 177 3.43 -16.34 -7.01
C PHE A 177 2.11 -16.86 -6.42
N THR A 178 1.63 -18.02 -6.88
CA THR A 178 0.43 -18.66 -6.30
C THR A 178 0.62 -18.97 -4.81
N ALA A 179 1.80 -19.43 -4.39
CA ALA A 179 2.10 -19.66 -2.98
C ALA A 179 2.12 -18.35 -2.17
N LEU A 180 2.68 -17.27 -2.74
CA LEU A 180 2.66 -15.94 -2.12
C LEU A 180 1.24 -15.40 -1.93
N VAL A 181 0.39 -15.54 -2.96
CA VAL A 181 -1.03 -15.17 -2.92
C VAL A 181 -1.78 -15.98 -1.86
N ALA A 182 -1.54 -17.30 -1.78
CA ALA A 182 -2.19 -18.16 -0.80
C ALA A 182 -1.82 -17.77 0.64
N ASN A 183 -0.53 -17.57 0.92
CA ASN A 183 -0.04 -17.11 2.23
C ASN A 183 -0.66 -15.75 2.62
N MET A 184 -0.66 -14.79 1.69
CA MET A 184 -1.27 -13.49 1.94
C MET A 184 -2.79 -13.61 2.20
N THR A 185 -3.47 -14.50 1.48
CA THR A 185 -4.90 -14.75 1.68
C THR A 185 -5.20 -15.31 3.06
N GLU A 186 -4.34 -16.16 3.60
CA GLU A 186 -4.46 -16.69 4.96
C GLU A 186 -4.38 -15.59 6.02
N VAL A 187 -3.51 -14.60 5.81
CA VAL A 187 -3.28 -13.51 6.76
C VAL A 187 -4.36 -12.43 6.68
N PHE A 188 -4.69 -11.98 5.46
CA PHE A 188 -5.51 -10.79 5.22
C PHE A 188 -6.95 -11.12 4.78
N GLY A 189 -7.24 -12.37 4.43
CA GLY A 189 -8.47 -12.79 3.78
C GLY A 189 -8.41 -12.60 2.25
N PRO A 190 -9.50 -12.89 1.52
CA PRO A 190 -9.47 -12.94 0.05
C PRO A 190 -9.75 -11.60 -0.65
N ALA A 191 -10.24 -10.59 0.08
CA ALA A 191 -10.62 -9.32 -0.55
C ALA A 191 -9.40 -8.62 -1.14
N ALA A 192 -9.47 -8.24 -2.41
CA ALA A 192 -8.37 -7.70 -3.18
C ALA A 192 -8.79 -6.48 -4.00
N TYR A 193 -7.82 -5.66 -4.38
CA TYR A 193 -8.03 -4.55 -5.30
C TYR A 193 -7.96 -5.03 -6.74
N TYR A 194 -9.10 -4.94 -7.43
CA TYR A 194 -9.28 -5.43 -8.80
C TYR A 194 -8.24 -4.92 -9.82
N ASN A 195 -7.76 -3.69 -9.66
CA ASN A 195 -6.84 -3.07 -10.64
C ASN A 195 -5.37 -3.47 -10.43
N GLU A 196 -5.02 -4.03 -9.28
CA GLU A 196 -3.64 -4.39 -8.88
C GLU A 196 -3.63 -5.89 -8.57
N ALA A 197 -3.90 -6.68 -9.62
CA ALA A 197 -3.97 -8.14 -9.56
C ALA A 197 -3.63 -8.78 -10.91
N TYR A 198 -2.61 -9.63 -10.91
CA TYR A 198 -2.20 -10.41 -12.08
C TYR A 198 -3.09 -11.64 -12.29
N HIS A 199 -3.33 -12.42 -11.23
CA HIS A 199 -4.13 -13.64 -11.25
C HIS A 199 -4.78 -13.90 -9.90
N GLU A 200 -6.04 -14.34 -9.91
CA GLU A 200 -6.80 -14.69 -8.72
C GLU A 200 -7.79 -15.81 -9.08
N GLU A 201 -7.74 -16.93 -8.37
CA GLU A 201 -8.58 -18.10 -8.68
C GLU A 201 -10.04 -17.85 -8.34
N GLN A 202 -10.30 -17.20 -7.20
CA GLN A 202 -11.64 -16.89 -6.70
C GLN A 202 -12.02 -15.44 -6.96
N TRP A 203 -11.63 -14.92 -8.14
CA TRP A 203 -11.65 -13.50 -8.48
C TRP A 203 -13.02 -12.83 -8.33
N GLN A 204 -14.12 -13.56 -8.57
CA GLN A 204 -15.47 -13.02 -8.37
C GLN A 204 -15.66 -12.56 -6.93
N ASN A 205 -15.28 -13.41 -5.99
CA ASN A 205 -15.39 -13.12 -4.57
C ASN A 205 -14.31 -12.13 -4.14
N SER A 206 -13.05 -12.34 -4.53
CA SER A 206 -11.94 -11.48 -4.12
C SER A 206 -12.10 -10.03 -4.59
N PHE A 207 -12.60 -9.79 -5.79
CA PHE A 207 -12.72 -8.46 -6.38
C PHE A 207 -14.07 -7.80 -6.17
N PHE A 208 -15.16 -8.58 -6.14
CA PHE A 208 -16.53 -8.03 -6.10
C PHE A 208 -17.34 -8.51 -4.88
N GLY A 209 -16.97 -9.63 -4.27
CA GLY A 209 -17.60 -10.17 -3.07
C GLY A 209 -19.10 -10.39 -3.27
N SER A 210 -19.89 -10.02 -2.25
CA SER A 210 -21.35 -10.12 -2.31
C SER A 210 -22.00 -9.29 -3.42
N ASN A 211 -21.30 -8.31 -3.99
CA ASN A 211 -21.82 -7.47 -5.07
C ASN A 211 -21.80 -8.17 -6.42
N TYR A 212 -21.04 -9.26 -6.59
CA TYR A 212 -20.88 -9.93 -7.89
C TYR A 212 -22.20 -10.31 -8.55
N GLY A 213 -23.13 -10.91 -7.80
CA GLY A 213 -24.42 -11.35 -8.33
C GLY A 213 -25.27 -10.21 -8.89
N ARG A 214 -25.22 -9.02 -8.26
CA ARG A 214 -25.91 -7.81 -8.75
C ARG A 214 -25.23 -7.29 -10.01
N LEU A 215 -23.90 -7.21 -10.01
CA LEU A 215 -23.13 -6.73 -11.16
C LEU A 215 -23.31 -7.63 -12.39
N LEU A 216 -23.34 -8.95 -12.20
CA LEU A 216 -23.58 -9.90 -13.28
C LEU A 216 -24.97 -9.75 -13.90
N LYS A 217 -26.00 -9.44 -13.10
CA LYS A 217 -27.34 -9.14 -13.63
C LYS A 217 -27.33 -7.89 -14.50
N ILE A 218 -26.66 -6.83 -14.06
CA ILE A 218 -26.51 -5.58 -14.83
C ILE A 218 -25.71 -5.84 -16.12
N LYS A 219 -24.60 -6.58 -16.05
CA LYS A 219 -23.81 -6.96 -17.22
C LYS A 219 -24.66 -7.68 -18.26
N LYS A 220 -25.47 -8.65 -17.84
CA LYS A 220 -26.37 -9.40 -18.74
C LYS A 220 -27.49 -8.54 -19.35
N SER A 221 -27.97 -7.50 -18.66
CA SER A 221 -28.97 -6.59 -19.23
C SER A 221 -28.37 -5.58 -20.20
N VAL A 222 -27.16 -5.09 -19.92
CA VAL A 222 -26.51 -4.03 -20.71
C VAL A 222 -25.70 -4.59 -21.87
N ASP A 223 -25.03 -5.73 -21.68
CA ASP A 223 -24.22 -6.43 -22.67
C ASP A 223 -24.58 -7.93 -22.73
N PRO A 224 -25.78 -8.28 -23.22
CA PRO A 224 -26.25 -9.66 -23.30
C PRO A 224 -25.44 -10.54 -24.25
N LYS A 225 -24.72 -9.93 -25.20
CA LYS A 225 -23.89 -10.63 -26.18
C LYS A 225 -22.44 -10.81 -25.71
N GLY A 226 -22.05 -10.20 -24.59
CA GLY A 226 -20.69 -10.28 -24.05
C GLY A 226 -19.65 -9.61 -24.95
N VAL A 227 -20.03 -8.55 -25.68
CA VAL A 227 -19.11 -7.84 -26.58
C VAL A 227 -17.95 -7.21 -25.80
N PHE A 228 -18.20 -6.77 -24.57
CA PHE A 228 -17.20 -6.15 -23.71
C PHE A 228 -16.68 -7.15 -22.68
N SER A 229 -15.86 -8.11 -23.10
CA SER A 229 -15.19 -9.06 -22.18
C SER A 229 -13.74 -8.65 -21.91
N CYS A 230 -13.23 -9.07 -20.75
CA CYS A 230 -11.84 -8.88 -20.35
C CYS A 230 -11.47 -9.89 -19.26
N ARG A 231 -10.18 -10.11 -19.04
CA ARG A 231 -9.67 -11.07 -18.05
C ARG A 231 -10.19 -10.72 -16.65
N MET A 232 -10.86 -11.67 -16.01
CA MET A 232 -11.45 -11.55 -14.64
C MET A 232 -12.49 -10.43 -14.49
N CYS A 233 -13.09 -9.99 -15.59
CA CYS A 233 -14.18 -9.03 -15.57
C CYS A 233 -15.52 -9.68 -15.22
N VAL A 234 -16.47 -8.91 -14.70
CA VAL A 234 -17.84 -9.40 -14.43
C VAL A 234 -18.43 -10.04 -15.70
N GLY A 235 -18.75 -11.33 -15.61
CA GLY A 235 -19.31 -12.11 -16.73
C GLY A 235 -18.30 -12.78 -17.65
N SER A 236 -16.99 -12.75 -17.36
CA SER A 236 -15.93 -13.33 -18.21
C SER A 236 -15.70 -14.83 -18.00
N GLU A 237 -16.53 -15.53 -17.21
CA GLU A 237 -16.32 -16.95 -16.88
C GLU A 237 -16.38 -17.88 -18.08
N LYS A 238 -17.05 -17.45 -19.16
CA LYS A 238 -17.17 -18.21 -20.41
C LYS A 238 -16.03 -17.92 -21.40
N GLY A 239 -15.06 -17.10 -21.01
CA GLY A 239 -13.97 -16.62 -21.86
C GLY A 239 -13.96 -15.10 -22.01
N PHE A 240 -12.80 -14.59 -22.38
CA PHE A 240 -12.54 -13.19 -22.70
C PHE A 240 -11.77 -13.06 -24.00
#